data_AF-A0A6J4K1R7-F1
#
_entry.id   AF-A0A6J4K1R7-F1
#
_cell.length_a   1.000
_cell.length_b   1.000
_cell.length_c   1.000
_cell.angle_alpha   90.00
_cell.angle_beta   90.00
_cell.angle_gamma   90.00
#
_symmetry.space_group_name_H-M   'P 1'
#
loop_
_entity.id
_entity.type
_entity.pdbx_description
1 polymer ?
#
loop_
_entity_poly.entity_id
_entity_poly.type
_entity_poly.pdbx_seq_one_letter_code
_entity_poly.pdbx_strand_id
1 'polypeptide(L)'
;PNALAVLEEVGVYAGEHRARQADEPMLEETDLVLAMTPKHVAALQRFSAGSPEKVRTLLGYAHNTPDLEGISDPYGQSLVTYRASIRRIYESVEMLVARLRDQKDTL
;
A
#
# COMPACT_ATOMS: atom_id res chain seq x y z
N PRO A 1 -1.94 18.55 4.44
CA PRO A 1 -0.76 19.21 5.04
C PRO A 1 0.12 18.23 5.84
N ASN A 2 -0.44 17.51 6.83
CA ASN A 2 0.34 16.58 7.67
C ASN A 2 1.02 15.45 6.86
N ALA A 3 0.33 14.88 5.86
CA ALA A 3 0.91 13.86 4.99
C ALA A 3 2.17 14.36 4.25
N LEU A 4 2.13 15.58 3.69
CA LEU A 4 3.27 16.17 2.99
C LEU A 4 4.44 16.42 3.95
N ALA A 5 4.15 16.98 5.12
CA ALA A 5 5.18 17.25 6.13
C ALA A 5 5.95 15.99 6.55
N VAL A 6 5.25 14.89 6.83
CA VAL A 6 5.94 13.64 7.24
C VAL A 6 6.63 12.92 6.09
N LEU A 7 6.17 13.12 4.85
CA LEU A 7 6.86 12.59 3.66
C LEU A 7 8.19 13.33 3.44
N GLU A 8 8.18 14.66 3.58
CA GLU A 8 9.40 15.48 3.48
C GLU A 8 10.42 15.13 4.58
N GLU A 9 9.96 14.84 5.81
CA GLU A 9 10.82 14.38 6.91
C GLU A 9 11.64 13.11 6.56
N VAL A 10 11.10 12.25 5.67
CA VAL A 10 11.77 11.02 5.21
C VAL A 10 12.36 11.15 3.81
N GLY A 11 12.47 12.37 3.27
CA GLY A 11 13.05 12.63 1.95
C GLY A 11 12.19 12.20 0.77
N VAL A 12 10.88 12.00 0.99
CA VAL A 12 9.92 11.66 -0.07
C VAL A 12 9.13 12.91 -0.44
N TYR A 13 9.20 13.30 -1.71
CA TYR A 13 8.45 14.45 -2.22
C TYR A 13 7.25 13.98 -3.04
N ALA A 14 6.03 14.29 -2.59
CA ALA A 14 4.80 13.76 -3.15
C ALA A 14 4.47 14.26 -4.58
N GLY A 15 5.32 15.11 -5.17
CA GLY A 15 5.20 15.59 -6.56
C GLY A 15 3.80 16.08 -6.93
N GLU A 16 3.35 15.73 -8.13
CA GLU A 16 2.01 16.03 -8.65
C GLU A 16 0.96 14.96 -8.26
N HIS A 17 1.09 14.33 -7.10
CA HIS A 17 0.10 13.33 -6.68
C HIS A 17 -1.32 13.93 -6.67
N ARG A 18 -2.24 13.29 -7.40
CA ARG A 18 -3.65 13.63 -7.42
C ARG A 18 -4.46 12.42 -7.00
N ALA A 19 -5.36 12.64 -6.04
CA ALA A 19 -6.32 11.64 -5.62
C ALA A 19 -7.16 11.19 -6.82
N ARG A 20 -7.28 9.87 -6.98
CA ARG A 20 -8.08 9.21 -8.01
C ARG A 20 -8.84 8.07 -7.36
N GLN A 21 -10.07 7.85 -7.78
CA GLN A 21 -10.84 6.69 -7.36
C GLN A 21 -10.31 5.47 -8.09
N ALA A 22 -10.08 4.36 -7.37
CA ALA A 22 -9.75 3.09 -7.99
C ALA A 22 -10.99 2.54 -8.70
N ASP A 23 -10.83 2.08 -9.93
CA ASP A 23 -11.87 1.49 -10.77
C ASP A 23 -11.41 0.15 -11.35
N GLU A 24 -12.37 -0.56 -11.97
CA GLU A 24 -12.15 -1.89 -12.55
C GLU A 24 -11.04 -1.90 -13.63
N PRO A 25 -11.00 -0.96 -14.60
CA PRO A 25 -9.90 -0.91 -15.58
C PRO A 25 -8.52 -0.78 -14.94
N MET A 26 -8.35 0.10 -13.94
CA MET A 26 -7.07 0.22 -13.22
C MET A 26 -6.66 -1.09 -12.56
N LEU A 27 -7.63 -1.84 -12.03
CA LEU A 27 -7.37 -3.13 -11.41
C LEU A 27 -7.01 -4.17 -12.46
N GLU A 28 -7.72 -4.25 -13.58
CA GLU A 28 -7.48 -5.22 -14.66
C GLU A 28 -6.08 -5.07 -15.26
N GLU A 29 -5.62 -3.85 -15.53
CA GLU A 29 -4.32 -3.55 -16.13
C GLU A 29 -3.11 -3.77 -15.20
N THR A 30 -3.36 -4.05 -13.92
CA THR A 30 -2.31 -4.16 -12.90
C THR A 30 -2.05 -5.61 -12.50
N ASP A 31 -0.77 -6.00 -12.42
CA ASP A 31 -0.33 -7.34 -11.98
C ASP A 31 -0.41 -7.54 -10.45
N LEU A 32 -0.30 -6.44 -9.69
CA LEU A 32 -0.29 -6.45 -8.22
C LEU A 32 -0.90 -5.17 -7.65
N VAL A 33 -1.93 -5.32 -6.82
CA VAL A 33 -2.62 -4.21 -6.15
C VAL A 33 -2.38 -4.29 -4.64
N LEU A 34 -1.70 -3.28 -4.09
CA LEU A 34 -1.35 -3.21 -2.67
C LEU A 34 -2.19 -2.18 -1.94
N ALA A 35 -3.08 -2.65 -1.06
CA ALA A 35 -3.96 -1.82 -0.28
C ALA A 35 -3.45 -1.61 1.16
N MET A 36 -3.84 -0.50 1.80
CA MET A 36 -3.36 -0.20 3.16
C MET A 36 -4.00 -1.06 4.24
N THR A 37 -5.26 -1.50 4.07
CA THR A 37 -6.01 -2.22 5.12
C THR A 37 -6.78 -3.41 4.54
N PRO A 38 -7.13 -4.42 5.37
CA PRO A 38 -7.99 -5.53 4.96
C PRO A 38 -9.35 -5.08 4.42
N LYS A 39 -9.90 -3.98 4.96
CA LYS A 39 -11.14 -3.38 4.47
C LYS A 39 -11.00 -2.86 3.04
N HIS A 40 -9.85 -2.27 2.71
CA HIS A 40 -9.57 -1.83 1.34
C HIS A 40 -9.42 -3.02 0.38
N VAL A 41 -8.75 -4.10 0.81
CA VAL A 41 -8.68 -5.35 0.03
C VAL A 41 -10.08 -5.88 -0.27
N ALA A 42 -10.92 -6.04 0.76
CA ALA A 42 -12.29 -6.52 0.58
C ALA A 42 -13.15 -5.59 -0.30
N ALA A 43 -12.86 -4.29 -0.32
CA ALA A 43 -13.53 -3.34 -1.22
C ALA A 43 -13.08 -3.52 -2.68
N LEU A 44 -11.78 -3.62 -2.91
CA LEU A 44 -11.17 -3.76 -4.23
C LEU A 44 -11.45 -5.12 -4.87
N GLN A 45 -11.51 -6.19 -4.06
CA GLN A 45 -11.82 -7.54 -4.54
C GLN A 45 -13.20 -7.66 -5.18
N ARG A 46 -14.14 -6.76 -4.85
CA ARG A 46 -15.46 -6.70 -5.51
C ARG A 46 -15.36 -6.27 -6.97
N PHE A 47 -14.29 -5.57 -7.35
CA PHE A 47 -14.03 -5.08 -8.70
C PHE A 47 -12.99 -5.93 -9.44
N SER A 48 -12.38 -6.94 -8.80
CA SER A 48 -11.33 -7.78 -9.40
C SER A 48 -11.80 -9.22 -9.63
N ALA A 49 -13.00 -9.40 -10.19
CA ALA A 49 -13.67 -10.71 -10.25
C ALA A 49 -12.84 -11.82 -10.93
N GLY A 50 -11.94 -11.47 -11.85
CA GLY A 50 -11.07 -12.42 -12.54
C GLY A 50 -9.77 -12.81 -11.84
N SER A 51 -9.32 -12.04 -10.83
CA SER A 51 -8.00 -12.23 -10.19
C SER A 51 -7.95 -11.68 -8.76
N PRO A 52 -8.75 -12.18 -7.80
CA PRO A 52 -8.77 -11.67 -6.43
C PRO A 52 -7.45 -11.82 -5.68
N GLU A 53 -6.59 -12.76 -6.10
CA GLU A 53 -5.27 -13.05 -5.51
C GLU A 53 -4.25 -11.93 -5.71
N LYS A 54 -4.44 -11.06 -6.71
CA LYS A 54 -3.55 -9.92 -6.96
C LYS A 54 -3.81 -8.73 -6.04
N VAL A 55 -4.93 -8.73 -5.33
CA VAL A 55 -5.30 -7.67 -4.37
C VAL A 55 -4.90 -8.12 -2.98
N ARG A 56 -3.90 -7.47 -2.39
CA ARG A 56 -3.29 -7.84 -1.10
C ARG A 56 -3.10 -6.62 -0.21
N THR A 57 -2.92 -6.80 1.11
CA THR A 57 -2.44 -5.67 1.92
C THR A 57 -0.95 -5.47 1.68
N LEU A 58 -0.49 -4.21 1.74
CA LEU A 58 0.95 -3.90 1.66
C LEU A 58 1.73 -4.71 2.69
N LEU A 59 1.23 -4.75 3.93
CA LEU A 59 1.86 -5.47 5.04
C LEU A 59 1.87 -7.00 4.80
N GLY A 60 0.71 -7.58 4.44
CA GLY A 60 0.57 -9.01 4.20
C GLY A 60 1.42 -9.49 3.03
N TYR A 61 1.49 -8.70 1.95
CA TYR A 61 2.34 -9.03 0.82
C TYR A 61 3.83 -8.92 1.16
N ALA A 62 4.26 -7.84 1.81
CA ALA A 62 5.64 -7.61 2.19
C ALA A 62 6.18 -8.70 3.13
N HIS A 63 5.37 -9.17 4.08
CA HIS A 63 5.75 -10.20 5.06
C HIS A 63 5.42 -11.63 4.64
N ASN A 64 4.78 -11.84 3.48
CA ASN A 64 4.25 -13.14 3.09
C ASN A 64 3.28 -13.76 4.12
N THR A 65 2.42 -12.93 4.71
CA THR A 65 1.42 -13.31 5.71
C THR A 65 0.00 -13.07 5.19
N PRO A 66 -1.03 -13.66 5.83
CA PRO A 66 -2.42 -13.35 5.51
C PRO A 66 -2.78 -11.87 5.70
N ASP A 67 -3.76 -11.38 4.95
CA ASP A 67 -4.22 -9.99 4.95
C ASP A 67 -5.12 -9.64 6.16
N LEU A 68 -4.68 -9.98 7.36
CA LEU A 68 -5.41 -9.75 8.62
C LEU A 68 -5.05 -8.42 9.27
N GLU A 69 -3.84 -7.92 8.99
CA GLU A 69 -3.33 -6.66 9.50
C GLU A 69 -3.12 -5.65 8.38
N GLY A 70 -3.07 -4.37 8.76
CA GLY A 70 -2.84 -3.28 7.83
C GLY A 70 -2.27 -2.05 8.51
N ILE A 71 -2.08 -1.00 7.71
CA ILE A 71 -1.65 0.32 8.15
C ILE A 71 -2.90 1.19 8.24
N SER A 72 -3.25 1.58 9.46
CA SER A 72 -4.43 2.40 9.73
C SER A 72 -4.33 3.76 9.06
N ASP A 73 -5.49 4.26 8.61
CA ASP A 73 -5.61 5.58 7.98
C ASP A 73 -5.36 6.70 9.02
N PRO A 74 -4.35 7.56 8.81
CA PRO A 74 -4.07 8.67 9.70
C PRO A 74 -4.96 9.90 9.46
N TYR A 75 -5.95 9.84 8.57
CA TYR A 75 -6.79 10.99 8.24
C TYR A 75 -7.46 11.62 9.47
N GLY A 76 -7.36 12.95 9.59
CA GLY A 76 -7.86 13.72 10.73
C GLY A 76 -7.10 13.53 12.05
N GLN A 77 -6.03 12.72 12.07
CA GLN A 77 -5.26 12.42 13.28
C GLN A 77 -4.08 13.36 13.50
N SER A 78 -3.43 13.20 14.65
CA SER A 78 -2.25 13.95 15.05
C SER A 78 -1.05 13.72 14.12
N LEU A 79 -0.11 14.66 14.09
CA LEU A 79 1.15 14.49 13.35
C LEU A 79 1.95 13.26 13.80
N VAL A 80 1.87 12.89 15.09
CA VAL A 80 2.48 11.68 15.64
C VAL A 80 1.90 10.42 14.98
N THR A 81 0.58 10.41 14.74
CA THR A 81 -0.09 9.31 14.03
C THR A 81 0.38 9.22 12.58
N TYR A 82 0.51 10.36 11.89
CA TYR A 82 1.07 10.39 10.54
C TYR A 82 2.51 9.86 10.48
N ARG A 83 3.36 10.23 11.45
CA ARG A 83 4.73 9.70 11.58
C ARG A 83 4.76 8.19 11.79
N ALA A 84 3.87 7.68 12.63
CA ALA A 84 3.74 6.24 12.84
C ALA A 84 3.30 5.52 11.55
N SER A 85 2.34 6.09 10.81
CA SER A 85 1.89 5.54 9.53
C SER A 85 3.01 5.53 8.48
N ILE A 86 3.73 6.64 8.26
CA ILE A 86 4.81 6.68 7.26
C ILE A 86 5.95 5.73 7.60
N ARG A 87 6.30 5.59 8.89
CA ARG A 87 7.30 4.62 9.33
C ARG A 87 6.91 3.19 8.95
N ARG A 88 5.67 2.79 9.24
CA ARG A 88 5.16 1.45 8.88
C ARG A 88 5.13 1.24 7.37
N ILE A 89 4.75 2.26 6.61
CA ILE A 89 4.77 2.20 5.14
C ILE A 89 6.19 2.00 4.64
N TYR A 90 7.14 2.81 5.13
CA TYR A 90 8.54 2.76 4.71
C TYR A 90 9.16 1.39 4.97
N GLU A 91 9.04 0.88 6.20
CA GLU A 91 9.52 -0.47 6.57
C GLU A 91 8.89 -1.55 5.66
N SER A 92 7.57 -1.47 5.41
CA SER A 92 6.86 -2.42 4.54
C SER A 92 7.33 -2.35 3.08
N VAL A 93 7.62 -1.15 2.57
CA VAL A 93 8.12 -0.94 1.21
C VAL A 93 9.54 -1.49 1.06
N GLU A 94 10.41 -1.34 2.05
CA GLU A 94 11.76 -1.92 2.00
C GLU A 94 11.70 -3.45 1.89
N MET A 95 10.85 -4.10 2.70
CA MET A 95 10.64 -5.56 2.63
C MET A 95 10.00 -6.00 1.31
N LEU A 96 9.02 -5.25 0.82
CA LEU A 96 8.40 -5.48 -0.48
C LEU A 96 9.45 -5.46 -1.60
N VAL A 97 10.32 -4.45 -1.63
CA VAL A 97 11.36 -4.32 -2.66
C VAL A 97 12.35 -5.48 -2.59
N ALA A 98 12.79 -5.89 -1.40
CA ALA A 98 13.66 -7.04 -1.23
C ALA A 98 13.01 -8.32 -1.79
N ARG A 99 11.76 -8.58 -1.43
CA ARG A 99 10.99 -9.73 -1.93
C ARG A 99 10.84 -9.73 -3.45
N LEU A 100 10.52 -8.58 -4.05
CA LEU A 100 10.34 -8.47 -5.50
C LEU A 100 11.66 -8.70 -6.27
N ARG A 101 12.81 -8.39 -5.67
CA ARG A 101 14.12 -8.70 -6.24
C ARG A 101 14.38 -10.20 -6.21
N ASP A 102 14.18 -10.86 -5.06
CA ASP A 102 14.38 -12.31 -4.92
C ASP A 102 13.50 -13.11 -5.91
N GLN A 103 12.25 -12.65 -6.13
CA GLN A 103 11.35 -13.27 -7.11
C GLN A 103 11.83 -13.12 -8.56
N LYS A 104 12.44 -11.98 -8.90
CA LYS A 104 13.02 -11.77 -10.25
C LYS A 104 14.24 -12.65 -10.49
N ASP A 105 15.07 -12.89 -9.47
CA ASP A 105 16.28 -13.71 -9.59
C ASP A 105 15.97 -15.22 -9.68
N THR A 106 14.72 -15.62 -9.42
CA THR A 106 14.27 -17.02 -9.48
C THR A 106 13.64 -17.40 -10.84
N LEU A 107 13.44 -16.44 -11.74
CA LEU A 107 12.87 -16.62 -13.10
C LEU A 107 13.97 -16.53 -14.18
#